data_AF-A0A6G1R225-F1
#
_entry.id   AF-A0A6G1R225-F1
#
_cell.length_a   1.000
_cell.length_b   1.000
_cell.length_c   1.000
_cell.angle_alpha   90.00
_cell.angle_beta   90.00
_cell.angle_gamma   90.00
#
_symmetry.space_group_name_H-M   'P 1'
#
loop_
_entity.id
_entity.type
_entity.pdbx_description
1 polymer ?
#
loop_
_entity_poly.entity_id
_entity_poly.type
_entity_poly.pdbx_seq_one_letter_code
_entity_poly.pdbx_strand_id
1 'polypeptide(L)'
;IGLEFYSGKLHRACYTNNSGELEELDPPHPCGVQGCPPGYECREWIGPNDGITQFDNILFAVLTVFQCITMEGWTDLLYYSNDASGNTWNWLYFIPLIIIGSFFMLNLVLGVLSGEFAKERERVENRRAFLKLRRQQQIERELNGYMEWISKAEVILAEDDTEGEPRHPFDGALRRATIKKSKTDLLSPEDAEEQLADISSVGSPFARA
;
A
#
# COMPACT_ATOMS: atom_id res chain seq x y z
N ILE A 1 16.91 -11.11 28.03
CA ILE A 1 16.02 -10.52 29.06
C ILE A 1 14.87 -11.47 29.36
N GLY A 2 13.90 -11.69 28.45
CA GLY A 2 12.78 -12.62 28.72
C GLY A 2 13.23 -14.04 29.11
N LEU A 3 14.26 -14.58 28.44
CA LEU A 3 14.89 -15.87 28.77
C LEU A 3 15.34 -15.94 30.25
N GLU A 4 16.04 -14.92 30.74
CA GLU A 4 16.59 -14.89 32.11
C GLU A 4 15.48 -14.83 33.18
N PHE A 5 14.36 -14.18 32.86
CA PHE A 5 13.25 -14.01 33.81
C PHE A 5 12.27 -15.18 33.81
N TYR A 6 12.02 -15.80 32.65
CA TYR A 6 10.93 -16.75 32.46
C TYR A 6 11.36 -18.18 32.09
N SER A 7 12.67 -18.45 31.98
CA SER A 7 13.17 -19.80 31.71
C SER A 7 12.70 -20.80 32.77
N GLY A 8 12.12 -21.91 32.32
CA GLY A 8 11.63 -23.01 33.15
C GLY A 8 10.33 -22.70 33.91
N LYS A 9 9.73 -21.51 33.75
CA LYS A 9 8.58 -21.08 34.57
C LYS A 9 7.23 -21.58 34.06
N LEU A 10 7.12 -21.93 32.79
CA LEU A 10 5.85 -22.28 32.12
C LEU A 10 5.61 -23.79 31.99
N HIS A 11 6.36 -24.63 32.71
CA HIS A 11 6.27 -26.10 32.62
C HIS A 11 5.41 -26.76 33.69
N ARG A 12 4.49 -26.00 34.28
CA ARG A 12 3.62 -26.51 35.34
C ARG A 12 2.22 -25.96 35.16
N ALA A 13 1.20 -26.82 35.29
CA ALA A 13 -0.21 -26.44 35.21
C ALA A 13 -1.05 -27.15 36.27
N CYS A 14 -2.27 -26.63 36.48
CA CYS A 14 -3.24 -27.18 37.42
C CYS A 14 -4.04 -28.33 36.80
N TYR A 15 -4.00 -29.50 37.45
CA TYR A 15 -4.75 -30.70 37.07
C TYR A 15 -5.76 -31.08 38.15
N THR A 16 -6.91 -31.63 37.76
CA THR A 16 -7.87 -32.20 38.72
C THR A 16 -7.57 -33.68 38.98
N ASN A 17 -7.84 -34.16 40.20
CA ASN A 17 -7.62 -35.54 40.62
C ASN A 17 -8.96 -36.22 40.99
N ASN A 18 -9.96 -36.11 40.10
CA ASN A 18 -11.32 -36.60 40.38
C ASN A 18 -11.50 -38.10 40.11
N SER A 19 -10.60 -38.75 39.36
CA SER A 19 -10.82 -40.13 38.86
C SER A 19 -9.55 -40.95 38.59
N GLY A 20 -8.35 -40.41 38.89
CA GLY A 20 -7.08 -41.02 38.49
C GLY A 20 -6.69 -40.77 37.02
N GLU A 21 -7.60 -40.15 36.24
CA GLU A 21 -7.29 -39.51 34.97
C GLU A 21 -6.93 -38.04 35.21
N LEU A 22 -5.84 -37.61 34.60
CA LEU A 22 -5.38 -36.23 34.65
C LEU A 22 -6.17 -35.43 33.63
N GLU A 23 -7.27 -34.83 34.06
CA GLU A 23 -7.94 -33.79 33.28
C GLU A 23 -7.27 -32.44 33.55
N GLU A 24 -6.82 -31.80 32.47
CA GLU A 24 -6.32 -30.43 32.47
C GLU A 24 -7.49 -29.46 32.66
N LEU A 25 -7.29 -28.40 33.43
CA LEU A 25 -8.29 -27.34 33.52
C LEU A 25 -8.45 -26.69 32.14
N ASP A 26 -9.68 -26.50 31.66
CA ASP A 26 -9.97 -25.80 30.40
C ASP A 26 -10.53 -24.40 30.72
N PRO A 27 -9.79 -23.31 30.45
CA PRO A 27 -8.48 -23.23 29.82
C PRO A 27 -7.31 -23.58 30.76
N PRO A 28 -6.16 -24.02 30.22
CA PRO A 28 -5.02 -24.44 31.03
C PRO A 28 -4.34 -23.25 31.69
N HIS A 29 -4.23 -23.33 33.02
CA HIS A 29 -3.62 -22.30 33.84
C HIS A 29 -2.26 -22.77 34.36
N PRO A 30 -1.15 -22.07 34.01
CA PRO A 30 0.14 -22.39 34.55
C PRO A 30 0.17 -22.10 36.05
N CYS A 31 0.82 -22.99 36.80
CA CYS A 31 0.91 -22.89 38.24
C CYS A 31 2.35 -22.61 38.66
N GLY A 32 2.55 -21.50 39.36
CA GLY A 32 3.82 -21.19 40.01
C GLY A 32 3.60 -20.55 41.36
N VAL A 33 3.83 -19.25 41.48
CA VAL A 33 3.71 -18.53 42.76
C VAL A 33 2.26 -18.42 43.23
N GLN A 34 1.30 -18.28 42.32
CA GLN A 34 -0.11 -18.04 42.65
C GLN A 34 -0.85 -19.31 43.11
N GLY A 35 -0.25 -20.50 42.87
CA GLY A 35 -0.82 -21.80 43.24
C GLY A 35 -2.08 -22.17 42.46
N CYS A 36 -2.56 -23.41 42.67
CA CYS A 36 -3.81 -23.88 42.07
C CYS A 36 -5.01 -23.67 43.02
N PRO A 37 -6.24 -23.53 42.50
CA PRO A 37 -7.46 -23.53 43.31
C PRO A 37 -7.61 -24.82 44.14
N PRO A 38 -8.42 -24.80 45.22
CA PRO A 38 -8.64 -26.00 46.04
C PRO A 38 -9.25 -27.13 45.21
N GLY A 39 -8.68 -28.34 45.34
CA GLY A 39 -9.08 -29.52 44.54
C GLY A 39 -8.25 -29.75 43.28
N TYR A 40 -7.28 -28.87 42.98
CA TYR A 40 -6.34 -29.00 41.87
C TYR A 40 -4.91 -29.16 42.36
N GLU A 41 -4.13 -29.99 41.67
CA GLU A 41 -2.72 -30.22 41.93
C GLU A 41 -1.86 -29.62 40.83
N CYS A 42 -0.77 -28.95 41.23
CA CYS A 42 0.19 -28.37 40.30
C CYS A 42 1.19 -29.42 39.82
N ARG A 43 1.04 -29.91 38.58
CA ARG A 43 1.92 -30.93 37.97
C ARG A 43 2.69 -30.38 36.78
N GLU A 44 3.60 -31.20 36.25
CA GLU A 44 4.39 -30.89 35.05
C GLU A 44 3.50 -30.79 33.82
N TRP A 45 3.75 -29.77 33.01
CA TRP A 45 3.00 -29.42 31.81
C TRP A 45 3.99 -29.12 30.69
N ILE A 46 3.63 -29.43 29.44
CA ILE A 46 4.48 -29.14 28.28
C ILE A 46 4.60 -27.63 28.00
N GLY A 47 3.63 -26.85 28.49
CA GLY A 47 3.55 -25.40 28.31
C GLY A 47 2.46 -24.98 27.33
N PRO A 48 2.15 -23.67 27.25
CA PRO A 48 1.06 -23.18 26.43
C PRO A 48 1.35 -23.40 24.94
N ASN A 49 0.29 -23.56 24.15
CA ASN A 49 0.35 -23.85 22.71
C ASN A 49 1.25 -25.07 22.39
N ASP A 50 1.00 -26.21 23.05
CA ASP A 50 1.78 -27.45 22.91
C ASP A 50 3.30 -27.26 23.16
N GLY A 51 3.64 -26.37 24.09
CA GLY A 51 5.03 -26.05 24.42
C GLY A 51 5.75 -25.15 23.42
N ILE A 52 5.05 -24.53 22.46
CA ILE A 52 5.66 -23.58 21.52
C ILE A 52 5.96 -22.24 22.22
N THR A 53 5.04 -21.74 23.03
CA THR A 53 5.22 -20.46 23.73
C THR A 53 5.96 -20.65 25.04
N GLN A 54 7.29 -20.67 24.95
CA GLN A 54 8.21 -20.90 26.06
C GLN A 54 9.43 -19.96 26.02
N PHE A 55 10.11 -19.81 27.16
CA PHE A 55 11.29 -18.96 27.34
C PHE A 55 12.56 -19.76 27.71
N ASP A 56 12.65 -21.04 27.34
CA ASP A 56 13.83 -21.85 27.73
C ASP A 56 14.94 -21.81 26.69
N ASN A 57 14.57 -21.65 25.43
CA ASN A 57 15.50 -21.61 24.31
C ASN A 57 15.41 -20.27 23.60
N ILE A 58 16.54 -19.78 23.08
CA ILE A 58 16.60 -18.49 22.38
C ILE A 58 15.61 -18.47 21.20
N LEU A 59 15.51 -19.56 20.43
CA LEU A 59 14.62 -19.62 19.27
C LEU A 59 13.14 -19.49 19.66
N PHE A 60 12.68 -20.29 20.63
CA PHE A 60 11.29 -20.23 21.11
C PHE A 60 10.99 -18.91 21.83
N ALA A 61 11.95 -18.36 22.57
CA ALA A 61 11.81 -17.05 23.21
C ALA A 61 11.66 -15.93 22.16
N VAL A 62 12.42 -15.97 21.06
CA VAL A 62 12.28 -15.01 19.96
C VAL A 62 10.94 -15.16 19.26
N LEU A 63 10.46 -16.38 19.02
CA LEU A 63 9.13 -16.62 18.45
C LEU A 63 8.02 -16.09 19.35
N THR A 64 8.11 -16.36 20.65
CA THR A 64 7.15 -15.87 21.65
C THR A 64 7.16 -14.34 21.72
N VAL A 65 8.34 -13.71 21.71
CA VAL A 65 8.47 -12.24 21.65
C VAL A 65 7.90 -11.68 20.35
N PHE A 66 8.14 -12.36 19.22
CA PHE A 66 7.57 -11.97 17.93
C PHE A 66 6.04 -11.99 17.98
N GLN A 67 5.44 -13.06 18.51
CA GLN A 67 3.99 -13.17 18.70
C GLN A 67 3.47 -12.00 19.58
N CYS A 68 4.14 -11.70 20.69
CA CYS A 68 3.79 -10.54 21.51
C CYS A 68 3.81 -9.24 20.72
N ILE A 69 4.87 -9.00 19.93
CA ILE A 69 5.02 -7.79 19.13
C ILE A 69 3.90 -7.66 18.07
N THR A 70 3.38 -8.78 17.55
CA THR A 70 2.24 -8.78 16.62
C THR A 70 0.89 -8.45 17.28
N MET A 71 0.86 -8.22 18.59
CA MET A 71 -0.35 -7.95 19.38
C MET A 71 -1.35 -9.11 19.39
N GLU A 72 -0.89 -10.34 19.15
CA GLU A 72 -1.70 -11.56 19.17
C GLU A 72 -1.29 -12.40 20.39
N GLY A 73 -2.25 -12.90 21.17
CA GLY A 73 -2.02 -13.76 22.35
C GLY A 73 -1.14 -13.16 23.47
N TRP A 74 -0.76 -11.88 23.40
CA TRP A 74 0.19 -11.27 24.34
C TRP A 74 -0.38 -11.08 25.75
N THR A 75 -1.69 -10.85 25.85
CA THR A 75 -2.39 -10.74 27.14
C THR A 75 -2.42 -12.07 27.85
N ASP A 76 -2.66 -13.16 27.11
CA ASP A 76 -2.72 -14.51 27.67
C ASP A 76 -1.33 -14.91 28.18
N LEU A 77 -0.28 -14.60 27.42
CA LEU A 77 1.08 -14.82 27.87
C LEU A 77 1.44 -13.99 29.12
N LEU A 78 0.98 -12.73 29.21
CA LEU A 78 1.17 -11.92 30.42
C LEU A 78 0.48 -12.57 31.62
N TYR A 79 -0.74 -13.08 31.46
CA TYR A 79 -1.46 -13.79 32.52
C TYR A 79 -0.74 -15.09 32.90
N TYR A 80 -0.28 -15.87 31.93
CA TYR A 80 0.52 -17.06 32.17
C TYR A 80 1.82 -16.76 32.94
N SER A 81 2.51 -15.68 32.59
CA SER A 81 3.69 -15.22 33.33
C SER A 81 3.33 -14.74 34.74
N ASN A 82 2.16 -14.12 34.95
CA ASN A 82 1.68 -13.69 36.26
C ASN A 82 1.39 -14.88 37.18
N ASP A 83 0.71 -15.91 36.68
CA ASP A 83 0.37 -17.09 37.47
C ASP A 83 1.64 -17.92 37.80
N ALA A 84 2.61 -17.96 36.87
CA ALA A 84 3.87 -18.67 37.04
C ALA A 84 4.89 -17.95 37.95
N SER A 85 5.08 -16.64 37.78
CA SER A 85 6.18 -15.88 38.42
C SER A 85 5.73 -14.75 39.35
N GLY A 86 4.42 -14.51 39.47
CA GLY A 86 3.83 -13.44 40.26
C GLY A 86 3.63 -12.13 39.46
N ASN A 87 2.56 -11.40 39.78
CA ASN A 87 2.08 -10.24 39.00
C ASN A 87 2.92 -8.94 39.14
N THR A 88 3.78 -8.82 40.15
CA THR A 88 4.33 -7.51 40.56
C THR A 88 5.30 -6.89 39.53
N TRP A 89 6.06 -7.70 38.79
CA TRP A 89 7.16 -7.21 37.94
C TRP A 89 6.97 -7.48 36.43
N ASN A 90 6.03 -8.34 36.05
CA ASN A 90 5.88 -8.76 34.65
C ASN A 90 5.44 -7.61 33.72
N TRP A 91 4.59 -6.71 34.21
CA TRP A 91 4.12 -5.57 33.41
C TRP A 91 5.26 -4.63 32.97
N LEU A 92 6.35 -4.52 33.76
CA LEU A 92 7.52 -3.72 33.39
C LEU A 92 8.31 -4.31 32.23
N TYR A 93 8.18 -5.62 31.98
CA TYR A 93 8.77 -6.27 30.82
C TYR A 93 7.83 -6.19 29.62
N PHE A 94 6.57 -6.61 29.76
CA PHE A 94 5.64 -6.74 28.64
C PHE A 94 5.18 -5.38 28.09
N ILE A 95 4.81 -4.41 28.93
CA ILE A 95 4.23 -3.15 28.44
C ILE A 95 5.22 -2.35 27.57
N PRO A 96 6.48 -2.11 27.98
CA PRO A 96 7.44 -1.43 27.12
C PRO A 96 7.80 -2.22 25.87
N LEU A 97 7.87 -3.55 25.96
CA LEU A 97 8.14 -4.43 24.83
C LEU A 97 7.06 -4.32 23.74
N ILE A 98 5.78 -4.30 24.14
CA ILE A 98 4.66 -4.13 23.20
C ILE A 98 4.69 -2.72 22.60
N ILE A 99 4.82 -1.67 23.41
CA ILE A 99 4.79 -0.30 22.92
C ILE A 99 5.92 -0.06 21.90
N ILE A 100 7.15 -0.42 22.26
CA ILE A 100 8.33 -0.16 21.42
C ILE A 100 8.36 -1.13 20.24
N GLY A 101 8.16 -2.42 20.50
CA GLY A 101 8.25 -3.48 19.49
C GLY A 101 7.16 -3.37 18.44
N SER A 102 5.90 -3.21 18.86
CA SER A 102 4.78 -3.14 17.92
C SER A 102 4.80 -1.83 17.12
N PHE A 103 5.17 -0.70 17.74
CA PHE A 103 5.38 0.55 17.01
C PHE A 103 6.46 0.39 15.94
N PHE A 104 7.58 -0.24 16.28
CA PHE A 104 8.64 -0.51 15.31
C PHE A 104 8.18 -1.43 14.17
N MET A 105 7.53 -2.56 14.49
CA MET A 105 7.06 -3.51 13.47
C MET A 105 6.00 -2.91 12.54
N LEU A 106 5.03 -2.16 13.07
CA LEU A 106 4.03 -1.47 12.26
C LEU A 106 4.69 -0.46 11.32
N ASN A 107 5.62 0.36 11.83
CA ASN A 107 6.32 1.33 11.00
C ASN A 107 7.23 0.68 9.95
N LEU A 108 7.84 -0.45 10.26
CA LEU A 108 8.64 -1.21 9.29
C LEU A 108 7.76 -1.72 8.15
N VAL A 109 6.63 -2.35 8.46
CA VAL A 109 5.69 -2.85 7.45
C VAL A 109 5.16 -1.71 6.60
N LEU A 110 4.72 -0.61 7.22
CA LEU A 110 4.26 0.58 6.50
C LEU A 110 5.37 1.20 5.65
N GLY A 111 6.60 1.24 6.15
CA GLY A 111 7.77 1.75 5.42
C GLY A 111 8.09 0.93 4.18
N VAL A 112 8.05 -0.40 4.28
CA VAL A 112 8.26 -1.31 3.14
C VAL A 112 7.13 -1.17 2.12
N LEU A 113 5.87 -1.19 2.56
CA LEU A 113 4.72 -1.03 1.66
C LEU A 113 4.74 0.33 0.96
N SER A 114 5.04 1.39 1.71
CA SER A 114 5.17 2.75 1.16
C SER A 114 6.31 2.84 0.13
N GLY A 115 7.47 2.22 0.41
CA GLY A 115 8.59 2.16 -0.53
C GLY A 115 8.26 1.40 -1.82
N GLU A 116 7.58 0.25 -1.71
CA GLU A 116 7.15 -0.53 -2.87
C GLU A 116 6.10 0.24 -3.69
N PHE A 117 5.14 0.89 -3.04
CA PHE A 117 4.15 1.73 -3.73
C PHE A 117 4.76 2.97 -4.37
N ALA A 118 5.74 3.61 -3.74
CA ALA A 118 6.46 4.74 -4.33
C ALA A 118 7.20 4.32 -5.60
N LYS A 119 7.92 3.18 -5.54
CA LYS A 119 8.62 2.61 -6.69
C LYS A 119 7.68 2.23 -7.83
N GLU A 120 6.54 1.64 -7.52
CA GLU A 120 5.56 1.28 -8.54
C GLU A 120 4.89 2.51 -9.15
N ARG A 121 4.56 3.51 -8.32
CA ARG A 121 4.02 4.80 -8.78
C ARG A 121 5.01 5.50 -9.72
N GLU A 122 6.29 5.56 -9.35
CA GLU A 122 7.34 6.14 -10.18
C GLU A 122 7.43 5.45 -11.56
N ARG A 123 7.36 4.12 -11.60
CA ARG A 123 7.34 3.36 -12.87
C ARG A 123 6.12 3.70 -13.73
N VAL A 124 4.95 3.82 -13.11
CA VAL A 124 3.71 4.16 -13.81
C VAL A 124 3.78 5.59 -14.36
N GLU A 125 4.25 6.55 -13.56
CA GLU A 125 4.41 7.95 -13.98
C GLU A 125 5.42 8.09 -15.13
N ASN A 126 6.58 7.42 -15.05
CA ASN A 126 7.57 7.40 -16.13
C ASN A 126 7.04 6.80 -17.44
N ARG A 127 6.27 5.70 -17.37
CA ARG A 127 5.62 5.12 -18.56
C ARG A 127 4.60 6.07 -19.17
N ARG A 128 3.79 6.74 -18.35
CA ARG A 128 2.81 7.73 -18.81
C ARG A 128 3.50 8.92 -19.47
N ALA A 129 4.58 9.43 -18.89
CA ALA A 129 5.37 10.51 -19.46
C ALA A 129 5.96 10.14 -20.82
N PHE A 130 6.52 8.93 -20.95
CA PHE A 130 7.06 8.43 -22.23
C PHE A 130 5.99 8.31 -23.33
N LEU A 131 4.81 7.79 -22.98
CA LEU A 131 3.70 7.67 -23.93
C LEU A 131 3.15 9.05 -24.36
N LYS A 132 3.02 9.99 -23.43
CA LYS A 132 2.65 11.38 -23.73
C LYS A 132 3.66 12.02 -24.69
N LEU A 133 4.96 11.89 -24.41
CA LEU A 133 6.02 12.43 -25.25
C LEU A 133 5.98 11.86 -26.68
N ARG A 134 5.81 10.53 -26.82
CA ARG A 134 5.67 9.89 -28.13
C ARG A 134 4.47 10.41 -28.92
N ARG A 135 3.32 10.57 -28.27
CA ARG A 135 2.11 11.11 -28.92
C ARG A 135 2.34 12.54 -29.40
N GLN A 136 3.00 13.36 -28.60
CA GLN A 136 3.28 14.75 -28.94
C GLN A 136 4.26 14.88 -30.12
N GLN A 137 5.32 14.08 -30.14
CA GLN A 137 6.25 13.99 -31.28
C GLN A 137 5.60 13.50 -32.58
N GLN A 138 4.54 12.69 -32.48
CA GLN A 138 3.81 12.24 -33.67
C GLN A 138 2.89 13.34 -34.20
N ILE A 139 2.14 14.00 -33.32
CA ILE A 139 1.30 15.15 -33.68
C ILE A 139 2.14 16.27 -34.31
N GLU A 140 3.32 16.57 -33.75
CA GLU A 140 4.22 17.59 -34.30
C GLU A 140 4.71 17.23 -35.71
N ARG A 141 5.04 15.95 -35.95
CA ARG A 141 5.44 15.48 -37.29
C ARG A 141 4.29 15.54 -38.30
N GLU A 142 3.09 15.11 -37.91
CA GLU A 142 1.90 15.20 -38.76
C GLU A 142 1.56 16.66 -39.08
N LEU A 143 1.61 17.55 -38.08
CA LEU A 143 1.36 18.98 -38.26
C LEU A 143 2.37 19.64 -39.22
N ASN A 144 3.66 19.33 -39.09
CA ASN A 144 4.68 19.84 -40.00
C ASN A 144 4.42 19.38 -41.45
N GLY A 145 4.01 18.13 -41.65
CA GLY A 145 3.64 17.62 -42.98
C GLY A 145 2.43 18.35 -43.58
N TYR A 146 1.40 18.64 -42.77
CA TYR A 146 0.26 19.43 -43.22
C TYR A 146 0.65 20.87 -43.62
N MET A 147 1.54 21.51 -42.86
CA MET A 147 2.03 22.87 -43.15
C MET A 147 2.78 22.95 -44.49
N GLU A 148 3.63 21.96 -44.78
CA GLU A 148 4.34 21.87 -46.06
C GLU A 148 3.36 21.74 -47.24
N TRP A 149 2.33 20.91 -47.09
CA TRP A 149 1.27 20.75 -48.09
C TRP A 149 0.50 22.05 -48.34
N ILE A 150 0.13 22.77 -47.28
CA ILE A 150 -0.57 24.06 -47.38
C ILE A 150 0.31 25.11 -48.08
N SER A 151 1.57 25.25 -47.68
CA SER A 151 2.49 26.22 -48.28
C SER A 151 2.71 25.96 -49.77
N LYS A 152 2.84 24.69 -50.17
CA LYS A 152 2.95 24.32 -51.59
C LYS A 152 1.70 24.68 -52.38
N ALA A 153 0.52 24.46 -51.82
CA ALA A 153 -0.74 24.85 -52.46
C ALA A 153 -0.86 26.38 -52.61
N GLU A 154 -0.41 27.16 -51.61
CA GLU A 154 -0.44 28.62 -51.65
C GLU A 154 0.46 29.18 -52.77
N VAL A 155 1.65 28.60 -53.00
CA VAL A 155 2.54 28.98 -54.11
C VAL A 155 1.90 28.71 -55.47
N ILE A 156 1.30 27.54 -55.67
CA ILE A 156 0.64 27.17 -56.93
C ILE A 156 -0.51 28.14 -57.25
N LEU A 157 -1.32 28.49 -56.24
CA LEU A 157 -2.41 29.44 -56.41
C LEU A 157 -1.91 30.86 -56.74
N ALA A 158 -0.75 31.25 -56.21
CA ALA A 158 -0.15 32.55 -56.52
C ALA A 158 0.46 32.62 -57.94
N GLU A 159 0.95 31.50 -58.48
CA GLU A 159 1.45 31.41 -59.85
C GLU A 159 0.30 31.49 -60.88
N ASP A 160 -0.86 30.89 -60.60
CA ASP A 160 -2.05 30.91 -61.46
C ASP A 160 -2.63 32.34 -61.64
N ASP A 161 -2.45 33.22 -60.65
CA ASP A 161 -2.81 34.64 -60.76
C ASP A 161 -1.86 35.47 -61.66
N THR A 162 -0.68 34.93 -62.01
CA THR A 162 0.35 35.66 -62.78
C THR A 162 0.40 35.31 -64.27
N GLU A 163 -0.21 34.21 -64.69
CA GLU A 163 -0.29 33.81 -66.10
C GLU A 163 -1.72 33.91 -66.69
N GLY A 164 -2.17 35.14 -66.96
CA GLY A 164 -3.19 35.41 -68.01
C GLY A 164 -4.41 36.28 -67.63
N GLU A 165 -4.52 37.46 -68.25
CA GLU A 165 -5.80 38.21 -68.41
C GLU A 165 -6.79 37.47 -69.36
N PRO A 166 -8.11 37.79 -69.42
CA PRO A 166 -8.86 38.86 -68.74
C PRO A 166 -10.09 38.39 -67.92
N ARG A 167 -10.57 39.32 -67.08
CA ARG A 167 -11.77 39.29 -66.24
C ARG A 167 -13.01 38.66 -66.90
N HIS A 168 -13.67 37.73 -66.19
CA HIS A 168 -15.08 37.40 -66.41
C HIS A 168 -15.99 38.36 -65.59
N PRO A 169 -17.11 38.90 -66.13
CA PRO A 169 -17.79 40.07 -65.54
C PRO A 169 -18.67 39.81 -64.30
N PHE A 170 -18.68 38.61 -63.73
CA PHE A 170 -19.55 38.29 -62.59
C PHE A 170 -18.89 37.22 -61.72
N ASP A 171 -18.03 37.64 -60.80
CA ASP A 171 -17.93 36.94 -59.51
C ASP A 171 -17.56 37.94 -58.41
N GLY A 172 -18.52 38.14 -57.53
CA GLY A 172 -18.48 39.11 -56.45
C GLY A 172 -17.57 38.64 -55.31
N ALA A 173 -16.77 39.59 -54.83
CA ALA A 173 -16.41 39.75 -53.43
C ALA A 173 -16.15 38.48 -52.61
N LEU A 174 -14.91 38.00 -52.65
CA LEU A 174 -14.30 37.44 -51.43
C LEU A 174 -12.82 37.82 -51.37
N ARG A 175 -12.54 39.06 -50.93
CA ARG A 175 -11.21 39.41 -50.43
C ARG A 175 -10.96 38.60 -49.15
N ARG A 176 -10.26 37.47 -49.24
CA ARG A 176 -9.73 36.79 -48.06
C ARG A 176 -8.53 37.57 -47.56
N ALA A 177 -8.69 38.17 -46.39
CA ALA A 177 -7.63 38.84 -45.66
C ALA A 177 -6.46 37.86 -45.42
N THR A 178 -5.26 38.28 -45.77
CA THR A 178 -4.00 37.63 -45.39
C THR A 178 -3.80 37.76 -43.88
N ILE A 179 -4.36 36.83 -43.11
CA ILE A 179 -4.08 36.72 -41.68
C ILE A 179 -2.72 36.03 -41.56
N LYS A 180 -1.66 36.82 -41.33
CA LYS A 180 -0.39 36.32 -40.81
C LYS A 180 -0.64 35.80 -39.38
N LYS A 181 -1.09 34.56 -39.23
CA LYS A 181 -1.17 33.92 -37.92
C LYS A 181 0.22 33.45 -37.51
N SER A 182 0.79 34.18 -36.55
CA SER A 182 2.06 33.84 -35.93
C SER A 182 1.95 32.50 -35.21
N LYS A 183 3.06 31.75 -35.22
CA LYS A 183 3.32 30.46 -34.54
C LYS A 183 2.88 30.41 -33.07
N THR A 184 2.59 31.56 -32.45
CA THR A 184 2.16 31.74 -31.06
C THR A 184 0.66 31.55 -30.80
N ASP A 185 -0.24 31.70 -31.78
CA ASP A 185 -1.70 31.66 -31.53
C ASP A 185 -2.32 30.25 -31.49
N LEU A 186 -1.52 29.21 -31.80
CA LEU A 186 -1.95 27.79 -31.76
C LEU A 186 -1.49 27.07 -30.49
N LEU A 187 -0.82 27.77 -29.57
CA LEU A 187 -0.33 27.25 -28.30
C LEU A 187 -1.08 27.90 -27.14
N SER A 188 -2.31 27.46 -26.88
CA SER A 188 -2.88 27.49 -25.53
C SER A 188 -2.98 26.05 -25.03
N PRO A 189 -2.00 25.58 -24.24
CA PRO A 189 -2.04 24.25 -23.62
C PRO A 189 -3.05 24.15 -22.48
N GLU A 190 -3.58 25.27 -21.97
CA GLU A 190 -4.41 25.31 -20.77
C GLU A 190 -5.86 24.84 -21.00
N ASP A 191 -6.42 25.00 -22.21
CA ASP A 191 -7.83 24.65 -22.49
C ASP A 191 -8.05 23.15 -22.80
N ALA A 192 -6.99 22.37 -23.03
CA ALA A 192 -7.10 20.96 -23.43
C ALA A 192 -7.14 19.98 -22.26
N GLU A 193 -6.69 20.38 -21.06
CA GLU A 193 -6.74 19.51 -19.87
C GLU A 193 -8.09 19.61 -19.12
N GLU A 194 -8.82 20.72 -19.20
CA GLU A 194 -10.17 20.83 -18.61
C GLU A 194 -11.23 20.00 -19.37
N GLN A 195 -11.18 19.94 -20.71
CA GLN A 195 -12.18 19.19 -21.49
C GLN A 195 -12.03 17.66 -21.43
N LEU A 196 -10.88 17.13 -20.99
CA LEU A 196 -10.67 15.69 -20.83
C LEU A 196 -11.03 15.18 -19.42
N ALA A 197 -11.10 16.05 -18.42
CA ALA A 197 -11.57 15.68 -17.09
C ALA A 197 -13.11 15.47 -17.07
N ASP A 198 -13.85 16.31 -17.80
CA ASP A 198 -15.32 16.31 -17.79
C ASP A 198 -15.97 15.11 -18.50
N ILE A 199 -15.28 14.47 -19.46
CA ILE A 199 -15.81 13.28 -20.16
C ILE A 199 -15.71 12.01 -19.30
N SER A 200 -14.90 12.00 -18.24
CA SER A 200 -14.79 10.86 -17.31
C SER A 200 -15.84 10.86 -16.18
N SER A 201 -16.63 11.93 -16.06
CA SER A 201 -17.59 12.16 -14.97
C SER A 201 -19.03 11.70 -15.27
N VAL A 202 -19.36 11.38 -16.53
CA VAL A 202 -20.73 10.94 -16.88
C VAL A 202 -20.82 9.42 -16.81
N GLY A 203 -21.31 8.93 -15.68
CA GLY A 203 -21.58 7.52 -15.42
C GLY A 203 -22.43 6.83 -16.49
N SER A 204 -22.06 5.59 -16.79
CA SER A 204 -22.75 4.66 -17.69
C SER A 204 -24.21 4.42 -17.26
N PRO A 205 -25.23 4.64 -18.13
CA PRO A 205 -26.61 4.25 -17.86
C PRO A 205 -27.04 3.03 -18.69
N PHE A 206 -26.24 1.96 -18.72
CA PHE A 206 -26.67 0.68 -19.30
C PHE A 206 -26.39 -0.50 -18.38
N ALA A 207 -27.21 -0.62 -17.34
CA ALA A 207 -27.42 -1.85 -16.59
C ALA A 207 -28.89 -1.90 -16.14
N ARG A 208 -29.78 -2.28 -17.07
CA ARG A 208 -31.11 -2.79 -16.76
C ARG A 208 -31.61 -3.64 -17.93
N ALA A 209 -31.48 -4.95 -17.77
CA ALA A 209 -32.32 -5.98 -18.35
C ALA A 209 -32.41 -7.11 -17.33
#